data_AF-A0A2S6XCQ7-F1
#
_entry.id   AF-A0A2S6XCQ7-F1
#
_cell.length_a   1.000
_cell.length_b   1.000
_cell.length_c   1.000
_cell.angle_alpha   90.00
_cell.angle_beta   90.00
_cell.angle_gamma   90.00
#
_symmetry.space_group_name_H-M   'P 1'
#
loop_
_entity.id
_entity.type
_entity.pdbx_description
1 polymer ?
#
loop_
_entity_poly.entity_id
_entity_poly.type
_entity_poly.pdbx_seq_one_letter_code
_entity_poly.pdbx_strand_id
1 'polypeptide(L)'
;MADDFYRCADREGEGWIRNGPGGTYTTYPDVGLGQLTRQELEEQRGPLRPVGAMTSEDSQALSEAIAKAGKKGFATLLVALYRTARNLMDDGATTAVFTAGRPGSWEAALLRSIIWKGEDISTSRVDEEALEVAQALLYKWTTGPVQVELADGLASILHSAAQKAGGWPAITDRWLARDGQLERWTSAYRIQP
;
A
#
# COMPACT_ATOMS: atom_id res chain seq x y z
N MET A 1 -7.77 17.33 24.10
CA MET A 1 -8.81 16.55 23.39
C MET A 1 -8.06 15.68 22.42
N ALA A 2 -8.26 14.35 22.43
CA ALA A 2 -7.63 13.50 21.42
C ALA A 2 -8.26 13.86 20.07
N ASP A 3 -7.45 14.23 19.08
CA ASP A 3 -7.95 14.56 17.74
C ASP A 3 -8.70 13.34 17.19
N ASP A 4 -9.99 13.50 16.91
CA ASP A 4 -10.80 12.48 16.22
C ASP A 4 -10.37 12.43 14.76
N PHE A 5 -9.78 11.32 14.36
CA PHE A 5 -9.38 11.11 12.97
C PHE A 5 -10.62 10.81 12.12
N TYR A 6 -10.70 11.40 10.93
CA TYR A 6 -11.77 11.05 9.98
C TYR A 6 -11.70 9.59 9.54
N ARG A 7 -10.48 9.05 9.41
CA ARG A 7 -10.20 7.65 9.05
C ARG A 7 -9.09 7.10 9.94
N CYS A 8 -9.24 5.85 10.33
CA CYS A 8 -8.22 5.13 11.07
C CYS A 8 -8.15 3.67 10.63
N ALA A 9 -7.11 2.99 11.07
CA ALA A 9 -6.94 1.56 10.96
C ALA A 9 -6.73 0.98 12.35
N ASP A 10 -7.30 -0.20 12.57
CA ASP A 10 -7.19 -0.90 13.83
C ASP A 10 -5.92 -1.77 13.91
N ARG A 11 -5.71 -2.47 15.03
CA ARG A 11 -4.54 -3.34 15.23
C ARG A 11 -4.44 -4.47 14.19
N GLU A 12 -5.58 -4.91 13.65
CA GLU A 12 -5.66 -5.97 12.66
C GLU A 12 -5.43 -5.43 11.26
N GLY A 13 -5.44 -4.10 11.07
CA GLY A 13 -5.26 -3.39 9.80
C GLY A 13 -6.58 -3.08 9.09
N GLU A 14 -7.72 -3.31 9.74
CA GLU A 14 -9.03 -3.02 9.17
C GLU A 14 -9.26 -1.50 9.11
N GLY A 15 -9.83 -1.01 8.01
CA GLY A 15 -10.06 0.41 7.79
C GLY A 15 -11.40 0.88 8.33
N TRP A 16 -11.39 1.92 9.16
CA TRP A 16 -12.56 2.52 9.80
C TRP A 16 -12.76 3.97 9.35
N ILE A 17 -13.99 4.33 9.01
CA ILE A 17 -14.39 5.68 8.58
C ILE A 17 -15.39 6.25 9.59
N ARG A 18 -15.17 7.50 10.00
CA ARG A 18 -16.07 8.22 10.90
C ARG A 18 -17.40 8.56 10.22
N ASN A 19 -18.50 8.23 10.87
CA ASN A 19 -19.86 8.50 10.45
C ASN A 19 -20.38 9.82 11.03
N GLY A 20 -20.43 10.85 10.18
CA GLY A 20 -21.07 12.13 10.49
C GLY A 20 -20.59 12.79 11.79
N PRO A 21 -21.35 13.76 12.32
CA PRO A 21 -21.02 14.44 13.57
C PRO A 21 -21.15 13.53 14.81
N GLY A 22 -21.92 12.45 14.70
CA GLY A 22 -22.22 11.52 15.80
C GLY A 22 -21.03 10.69 16.29
N GLY A 23 -19.94 10.64 15.51
CA GLY A 23 -18.66 10.13 16.00
C GLY A 23 -18.53 8.60 16.12
N THR A 24 -19.47 7.83 15.56
CA THR A 24 -19.26 6.39 15.36
C THR A 24 -18.39 6.12 14.14
N TYR A 25 -17.87 4.90 14.03
CA TYR A 25 -17.02 4.44 12.94
C TYR A 25 -17.60 3.15 12.37
N THR A 26 -17.49 2.99 11.06
CA THR A 26 -17.83 1.76 10.33
C THR A 26 -16.71 1.39 9.37
N THR A 27 -16.61 0.11 9.03
CA THR A 27 -15.70 -0.31 7.97
C THR A 27 -16.18 0.13 6.59
N TYR A 28 -15.26 0.29 5.65
CA TYR A 28 -15.59 0.58 4.25
C TYR A 28 -14.78 -0.29 3.28
N PRO A 29 -15.41 -1.23 2.57
CA PRO A 29 -16.84 -1.58 2.60
C PRO A 29 -17.26 -2.16 3.96
N ASP A 30 -18.57 -2.23 4.20
CA ASP A 30 -19.10 -2.88 5.39
C ASP A 30 -18.75 -4.39 5.37
N VAL A 31 -17.99 -4.82 6.37
CA VAL A 31 -17.60 -6.23 6.57
C VAL A 31 -18.39 -6.90 7.71
N GLY A 32 -19.47 -6.28 8.17
CA GLY A 32 -20.35 -6.82 9.21
C GLY A 32 -19.80 -6.65 10.63
N LEU A 33 -18.85 -5.73 10.84
CA LEU A 33 -18.31 -5.40 12.18
C LEU A 33 -19.15 -4.35 12.92
N GLY A 34 -20.25 -3.88 12.31
CA GLY A 34 -21.17 -2.94 12.92
C GLY A 34 -20.61 -1.51 13.01
N GLN A 35 -21.24 -0.69 13.86
CA GLN A 35 -20.79 0.66 14.15
C GLN A 35 -20.28 0.73 15.59
N LEU A 36 -19.11 1.32 15.78
CA LEU A 36 -18.50 1.49 17.10
C LEU A 36 -18.22 2.97 17.35
N THR A 37 -18.42 3.46 18.56
CA THR A 37 -17.83 4.74 18.98
C THR A 37 -16.30 4.64 18.95
N ARG A 38 -15.60 5.77 18.96
CA ARG A 38 -14.13 5.77 19.06
C ARG A 38 -13.64 4.96 20.27
N GLN A 39 -14.27 5.15 21.43
CA GLN A 39 -13.89 4.49 22.66
C GLN A 39 -14.05 2.97 22.54
N GLU A 40 -15.22 2.50 22.09
CA GLU A 40 -15.46 1.07 21.87
C GLU A 40 -14.50 0.48 20.82
N LEU A 41 -14.20 1.24 19.77
CA LEU A 41 -13.27 0.81 18.73
C LEU A 41 -11.84 0.67 19.27
N GLU A 42 -11.38 1.62 20.10
CA GLU A 42 -10.07 1.55 20.76
C GLU A 42 -10.02 0.36 21.75
N GLU A 43 -11.06 0.18 22.57
CA GLU A 43 -11.12 -0.90 23.56
C GLU A 43 -11.16 -2.29 22.90
N GLN A 44 -11.92 -2.44 21.81
CA GLN A 44 -12.12 -3.74 21.17
C GLN A 44 -11.02 -4.05 20.14
N ARG A 45 -10.47 -3.03 19.48
CA ARG A 45 -9.66 -3.21 18.26
C ARG A 45 -8.38 -2.36 18.24
N GLY A 46 -8.12 -1.55 19.26
CA GLY A 46 -6.93 -0.72 19.36
C GLY A 46 -5.61 -1.50 19.44
N PRO A 47 -4.46 -0.85 19.18
CA PRO A 47 -4.33 0.59 19.03
C PRO A 47 -4.85 1.10 17.68
N LEU A 48 -5.56 2.24 17.69
CA LEU A 48 -6.01 2.89 16.46
C LEU A 48 -4.94 3.80 15.90
N ARG A 49 -4.71 3.71 14.58
CA ARG A 49 -3.77 4.55 13.86
C ARG A 49 -4.49 5.41 12.83
N PRO A 50 -4.26 6.73 12.77
CA PRO A 50 -4.80 7.56 11.70
C PRO A 50 -4.38 7.03 10.33
N VAL A 51 -5.32 7.04 9.38
CA VAL A 51 -5.01 6.79 7.97
C VAL A 51 -4.77 8.13 7.29
N GLY A 52 -3.62 8.27 6.61
CA GLY A 52 -3.20 9.50 5.97
C GLY A 52 -2.61 9.30 4.58
N ALA A 53 -2.37 10.42 3.91
CA ALA A 53 -1.70 10.42 2.62
C ALA A 53 -0.21 10.13 2.77
N MET A 54 0.37 9.52 1.73
CA MET A 54 1.81 9.43 1.58
C MET A 54 2.41 10.82 1.41
N THR A 55 3.56 11.08 2.01
CA THR A 55 4.26 12.35 1.77
C THR A 55 4.72 12.44 0.32
N SER A 56 4.79 13.66 -0.23
CA SER A 56 5.33 13.89 -1.57
C SER A 56 6.80 13.48 -1.68
N GLU A 57 7.58 13.67 -0.61
CA GLU A 57 8.99 13.26 -0.54
C GLU A 57 9.15 11.75 -0.65
N ASP A 58 8.44 10.98 0.18
CA ASP A 58 8.51 9.51 0.10
C ASP A 58 8.01 8.99 -1.25
N SER A 59 6.93 9.58 -1.78
CA SER A 59 6.37 9.23 -3.09
C SER A 59 7.39 9.48 -4.21
N GLN A 60 8.08 10.62 -4.16
CA GLN A 60 9.12 10.98 -5.10
C GLN A 60 10.31 10.03 -5.00
N ALA A 61 10.81 9.78 -3.78
CA ALA A 61 11.93 8.88 -3.53
C ALA A 61 11.68 7.47 -4.09
N LEU A 62 10.52 6.88 -3.81
CA LEU A 62 10.18 5.56 -4.34
C LEU A 62 10.02 5.59 -5.87
N SER A 63 9.37 6.61 -6.43
CA SER A 63 9.19 6.72 -7.88
C SER A 63 10.52 6.83 -8.63
N GLU A 64 11.49 7.57 -8.07
CA GLU A 64 12.82 7.74 -8.65
C GLU A 64 13.65 6.47 -8.55
N ALA A 65 13.59 5.78 -7.40
CA ALA A 65 14.24 4.49 -7.22
C ALA A 65 13.74 3.45 -8.24
N ILE A 66 12.41 3.34 -8.41
CA ILE A 66 11.80 2.43 -9.38
C ILE A 66 12.18 2.81 -10.81
N ALA A 67 12.14 4.10 -11.17
CA ALA A 67 12.52 4.57 -12.50
C ALA A 67 13.99 4.30 -12.81
N LYS A 68 14.89 4.56 -11.85
CA LYS A 68 16.34 4.31 -11.97
C LYS A 68 16.66 2.83 -12.14
N ALA A 69 15.95 1.95 -11.43
CA ALA A 69 16.09 0.49 -11.58
C ALA A 69 15.68 -0.04 -12.98
N GLY A 70 15.01 0.80 -13.79
CA GLY A 70 14.57 0.44 -15.13
C GLY A 70 13.74 -0.84 -15.11
N LYS A 71 14.03 -1.79 -16.00
CA LYS A 71 13.23 -3.02 -16.17
C LYS A 71 13.12 -3.91 -14.92
N LYS A 72 13.98 -3.70 -13.93
CA LYS A 72 13.93 -4.39 -12.64
C LYS A 72 12.96 -3.74 -11.65
N GLY A 73 12.61 -2.46 -11.85
CA GLY A 73 11.93 -1.63 -10.86
C GLY A 73 10.64 -2.24 -10.30
N PHE A 74 9.76 -2.76 -11.15
CA PHE A 74 8.52 -3.37 -10.67
C PHE A 74 8.74 -4.73 -10.00
N ALA A 75 9.68 -5.54 -10.49
CA ALA A 75 10.05 -6.80 -9.84
C ALA A 75 10.67 -6.52 -8.44
N THR A 76 11.51 -5.49 -8.34
CA THR A 76 12.05 -4.99 -7.07
C THR A 76 10.95 -4.59 -6.09
N LEU A 77 9.93 -3.85 -6.53
CA LEU A 77 8.80 -3.48 -5.68
C LEU A 77 8.02 -4.71 -5.17
N LEU A 78 7.80 -5.72 -6.03
CA LEU A 78 7.13 -6.96 -5.62
C LEU A 78 7.93 -7.71 -4.54
N VAL A 79 9.25 -7.79 -4.69
CA VAL A 79 10.13 -8.39 -3.67
C VAL A 79 10.10 -7.58 -2.38
N ALA A 80 10.12 -6.25 -2.46
CA ALA A 80 10.02 -5.37 -1.29
C ALA A 80 8.70 -5.60 -0.54
N LEU A 81 7.57 -5.63 -1.27
CA LEU A 81 6.24 -5.92 -0.73
C LEU A 81 6.18 -7.28 -0.03
N TYR A 82 6.66 -8.33 -0.69
CA TYR A 82 6.71 -9.68 -0.12
C TYR A 82 7.51 -9.72 1.18
N ARG A 83 8.73 -9.18 1.17
CA ARG A 83 9.62 -9.19 2.34
C ARG A 83 9.04 -8.39 3.50
N THR A 84 8.49 -7.21 3.24
CA THR A 84 7.83 -6.41 4.28
C THR A 84 6.62 -7.17 4.84
N ALA A 85 5.82 -7.82 3.99
CA ALA A 85 4.66 -8.59 4.45
C ALA A 85 5.07 -9.79 5.32
N ARG A 86 6.09 -10.55 4.91
CA ARG A 86 6.64 -11.67 5.69
C ARG A 86 7.12 -11.19 7.06
N ASN A 87 7.97 -10.16 7.09
CA ASN A 87 8.49 -9.62 8.36
C ASN A 87 7.36 -9.20 9.30
N LEU A 88 6.37 -8.46 8.81
CA LEU A 88 5.23 -8.03 9.64
C LEU A 88 4.38 -9.20 10.12
N MET A 89 4.19 -10.22 9.29
CA MET A 89 3.41 -11.42 9.67
C MET A 89 4.16 -12.30 10.67
N ASP A 90 5.49 -12.39 10.57
CA ASP A 90 6.32 -13.06 11.56
C ASP A 90 6.21 -12.37 12.94
N ASP A 91 5.97 -11.05 12.94
CA ASP A 91 5.67 -10.24 14.14
C ASP A 91 4.18 -10.26 14.56
N GLY A 92 3.33 -11.04 13.89
CA GLY A 92 1.92 -11.24 14.24
C GLY A 92 0.92 -10.28 13.58
N ALA A 93 1.34 -9.46 12.61
CA ALA A 93 0.43 -8.63 11.83
C ALA A 93 -0.35 -9.47 10.79
N THR A 94 -1.45 -8.90 10.28
CA THR A 94 -2.17 -9.47 9.13
C THR A 94 -1.86 -8.70 7.85
N THR A 95 -2.21 -9.26 6.68
CA THR A 95 -2.07 -8.53 5.40
C THR A 95 -2.95 -7.28 5.29
N ALA A 96 -3.94 -7.10 6.17
CA ALA A 96 -4.80 -5.92 6.13
C ALA A 96 -4.03 -4.62 6.41
N VAL A 97 -2.85 -4.71 7.05
CA VAL A 97 -1.95 -3.55 7.23
C VAL A 97 -1.52 -2.90 5.91
N PHE A 98 -1.59 -3.63 4.79
CA PHE A 98 -1.28 -3.08 3.46
C PHE A 98 -2.47 -2.39 2.79
N THR A 99 -3.68 -2.58 3.30
CA THR A 99 -4.92 -2.10 2.67
C THR A 99 -5.69 -1.10 3.52
N ALA A 100 -5.07 -0.65 4.61
CA ALA A 100 -5.64 0.26 5.59
C ALA A 100 -6.43 1.39 4.93
N GLY A 101 -7.71 1.50 5.31
CA GLY A 101 -8.61 2.56 4.90
C GLY A 101 -9.54 2.26 3.72
N ARG A 102 -9.21 1.34 2.79
CA ARG A 102 -10.13 0.91 1.70
C ARG A 102 -9.99 -0.58 1.35
N PRO A 103 -10.12 -1.52 2.30
CA PRO A 103 -9.87 -2.93 2.06
C PRO A 103 -10.71 -3.58 0.95
N GLY A 104 -11.88 -3.02 0.60
CA GLY A 104 -12.70 -3.53 -0.50
C GLY A 104 -12.52 -2.82 -1.83
N SER A 105 -11.57 -1.90 -1.96
CA SER A 105 -11.24 -1.34 -3.27
C SER A 105 -10.61 -2.43 -4.15
N TRP A 106 -10.78 -2.31 -5.46
CA TRP A 106 -10.16 -3.26 -6.39
C TRP A 106 -8.63 -3.16 -6.35
N GLU A 107 -8.08 -1.97 -6.06
CA GLU A 107 -6.64 -1.75 -5.83
C GLU A 107 -6.16 -2.51 -4.60
N ALA A 108 -6.92 -2.49 -3.50
CA ALA A 108 -6.59 -3.23 -2.28
C ALA A 108 -6.65 -4.75 -2.52
N ALA A 109 -7.66 -5.24 -3.24
CA ALA A 109 -7.75 -6.63 -3.64
C ALA A 109 -6.58 -7.05 -4.54
N LEU A 110 -6.21 -6.20 -5.51
CA LEU A 110 -5.05 -6.43 -6.35
C LEU A 110 -3.76 -6.45 -5.53
N LEU A 111 -3.53 -5.47 -4.65
CA LEU A 111 -2.35 -5.38 -3.81
C LEU A 111 -2.16 -6.67 -2.99
N ARG A 112 -3.23 -7.17 -2.35
CA ARG A 112 -3.20 -8.45 -1.61
C ARG A 112 -2.82 -9.64 -2.50
N SER A 113 -3.25 -9.65 -3.76
CA SER A 113 -2.93 -10.73 -4.69
C SER A 113 -1.49 -10.69 -5.20
N ILE A 114 -0.86 -9.51 -5.27
CA ILE A 114 0.46 -9.34 -5.89
C ILE A 114 1.60 -9.37 -4.88
N ILE A 115 1.35 -9.05 -3.60
CA ILE A 115 2.36 -9.11 -2.53
C ILE A 115 3.12 -10.45 -2.59
N TRP A 116 2.40 -11.55 -2.78
CA TRP A 116 2.97 -12.89 -2.80
C TRP A 116 3.77 -13.23 -4.05
N LYS A 117 3.61 -12.46 -5.14
CA LYS A 117 4.38 -12.68 -6.38
C LYS A 117 5.87 -12.38 -6.20
N GLY A 118 6.27 -11.69 -5.13
CA GLY A 118 7.67 -11.40 -4.83
C GLY A 118 8.48 -12.61 -4.35
N GLU A 119 7.84 -13.69 -3.90
CA GLU A 119 8.51 -14.88 -3.35
C GLU A 119 9.45 -15.56 -4.37
N ASP A 120 8.96 -15.72 -5.60
CA ASP A 120 9.65 -16.49 -6.65
C ASP A 120 10.57 -15.62 -7.55
N ILE A 121 10.78 -14.35 -7.21
CA ILE A 121 11.60 -13.45 -8.03
C ILE A 121 13.08 -13.64 -7.68
N SER A 122 13.85 -14.15 -8.65
CA SER A 122 15.31 -14.27 -8.56
C SER A 122 15.99 -12.94 -8.21
N THR A 123 17.00 -12.99 -7.33
CA THR A 123 17.80 -11.83 -6.92
C THR A 123 18.45 -11.10 -8.10
N SER A 124 18.83 -11.82 -9.17
CA SER A 124 19.38 -11.21 -10.40
C SER A 124 18.41 -10.27 -11.12
N ARG A 125 17.10 -10.36 -10.84
CA ARG A 125 16.04 -9.51 -11.40
C ARG A 125 15.69 -8.34 -10.50
N VAL A 126 16.36 -8.21 -9.36
CA VAL A 126 16.17 -7.13 -8.40
C VAL A 126 17.30 -6.12 -8.56
N ASP A 127 16.97 -4.87 -8.28
CA ASP A 127 17.91 -3.77 -8.11
C ASP A 127 18.06 -3.52 -6.60
N GLU A 128 19.28 -3.64 -6.09
CA GLU A 128 19.54 -3.64 -4.63
C GLU A 128 19.29 -2.27 -3.99
N GLU A 129 19.69 -1.18 -4.65
CA GLU A 129 19.46 0.18 -4.15
C GLU A 129 17.96 0.50 -4.10
N ALA A 130 17.22 0.18 -5.16
CA ALA A 130 15.78 0.40 -5.18
C ALA A 130 15.03 -0.51 -4.18
N LEU A 131 15.56 -1.71 -3.91
CA LEU A 131 14.99 -2.62 -2.93
C LEU A 131 15.11 -2.03 -1.51
N GLU A 132 16.28 -1.51 -1.15
CA GLU A 132 16.51 -0.88 0.15
C GLU A 132 15.55 0.29 0.38
N VAL A 133 15.44 1.20 -0.60
CA VAL A 133 14.50 2.33 -0.55
C VAL A 133 13.06 1.84 -0.40
N ALA A 134 12.63 0.87 -1.21
CA ALA A 134 11.27 0.36 -1.17
C ALA A 134 10.94 -0.31 0.16
N GLN A 135 11.84 -1.14 0.70
CA GLN A 135 11.62 -1.80 1.99
C GLN A 135 11.55 -0.80 3.14
N ALA A 136 12.46 0.19 3.18
CA ALA A 136 12.47 1.22 4.21
C ALA A 136 11.16 2.03 4.22
N LEU A 137 10.68 2.45 3.05
CA LEU A 137 9.43 3.20 2.93
C LEU A 137 8.20 2.35 3.24
N LEU A 138 8.12 1.12 2.73
CA LEU A 138 7.01 0.21 3.03
C LEU A 138 6.94 -0.09 4.52
N TYR A 139 8.07 -0.31 5.19
CA TYR A 139 8.12 -0.53 6.64
C TYR A 139 7.67 0.72 7.40
N LYS A 140 8.17 1.91 7.03
CA LYS A 140 7.75 3.20 7.59
C LYS A 140 6.24 3.40 7.47
N TRP A 141 5.66 3.16 6.31
CA TRP A 141 4.24 3.38 6.04
C TRP A 141 3.31 2.36 6.73
N THR A 142 3.80 1.17 7.03
CA THR A 142 3.02 0.09 7.65
C THR A 142 3.16 0.03 9.17
N THR A 143 4.25 0.53 9.74
CA THR A 143 4.53 0.50 11.19
C THR A 143 4.52 1.88 11.85
N GLY A 144 4.54 2.95 11.04
CA GLY A 144 4.53 4.32 11.53
C GLY A 144 3.25 4.71 12.27
N PRO A 145 3.25 5.89 12.91
CA PRO A 145 2.11 6.40 13.67
C PRO A 145 0.91 6.76 12.78
N VAL A 146 1.15 7.03 11.49
CA VAL A 146 0.13 7.24 10.47
C VAL A 146 0.26 6.14 9.44
N GLN A 147 -0.84 5.44 9.18
CA GLN A 147 -0.88 4.38 8.18
C GLN A 147 -1.26 4.95 6.82
N VAL A 148 -0.52 4.56 5.78
CA VAL A 148 -0.73 5.08 4.42
C VAL A 148 -1.64 4.15 3.62
N GLU A 149 -2.49 4.72 2.76
CA GLU A 149 -3.23 3.98 1.74
C GLU A 149 -2.29 3.49 0.63
N LEU A 150 -1.63 2.35 0.87
CA LEU A 150 -0.61 1.84 -0.04
C LEU A 150 -1.15 1.49 -1.43
N ALA A 151 -2.35 0.95 -1.53
CA ALA A 151 -2.87 0.47 -2.82
C ALA A 151 -3.03 1.61 -3.84
N ASP A 152 -3.56 2.75 -3.40
CA ASP A 152 -3.73 3.97 -4.20
C ASP A 152 -2.37 4.69 -4.40
N GLY A 153 -1.60 4.84 -3.31
CA GLY A 153 -0.30 5.50 -3.33
C GLY A 153 0.70 4.79 -4.25
N LEU A 154 0.81 3.47 -4.19
CA LEU A 154 1.71 2.69 -5.05
C LEU A 154 1.30 2.77 -6.52
N ALA A 155 0.00 2.80 -6.83
CA ALA A 155 -0.46 2.95 -8.20
C ALA A 155 -0.04 4.32 -8.78
N SER A 156 -0.19 5.39 -8.00
CA SER A 156 0.27 6.74 -8.36
C SER A 156 1.79 6.81 -8.52
N ILE A 157 2.56 6.21 -7.60
CA ILE A 157 4.03 6.13 -7.67
C ILE A 157 4.48 5.38 -8.91
N LEU A 158 3.88 4.22 -9.20
CA LEU A 158 4.23 3.42 -10.37
C LEU A 158 3.90 4.16 -11.67
N HIS A 159 2.79 4.90 -11.71
CA HIS A 159 2.47 5.78 -12.82
C HIS A 159 3.56 6.84 -13.03
N SER A 160 3.97 7.54 -11.95
CA SER A 160 5.04 8.54 -12.01
C SER A 160 6.38 7.94 -12.45
N ALA A 161 6.76 6.78 -11.90
CA ALA A 161 7.97 6.07 -12.27
C ALA A 161 7.96 5.67 -13.76
N ALA A 162 6.82 5.16 -14.25
CA ALA A 162 6.65 4.82 -15.65
C ALA A 162 6.77 6.06 -16.55
N GLN A 163 6.15 7.19 -16.21
CA GLN A 163 6.30 8.43 -16.97
C GLN A 163 7.78 8.87 -17.06
N LYS A 164 8.51 8.85 -15.94
CA LYS A 164 9.93 9.21 -15.87
C LYS A 164 10.82 8.29 -16.71
N ALA A 165 10.51 7.00 -16.76
CA ALA A 165 11.33 5.99 -17.44
C ALA A 165 11.00 5.82 -18.94
N GLY A 166 9.97 6.48 -19.47
CA GLY A 166 9.53 6.32 -20.87
C GLY A 166 8.45 5.25 -21.08
N GLY A 167 7.71 4.91 -20.03
CA GLY A 167 6.50 4.07 -20.06
C GLY A 167 6.59 2.81 -19.19
N TRP A 168 5.47 2.09 -19.08
CA TRP A 168 5.37 0.83 -18.34
C TRP A 168 6.42 -0.22 -18.75
N PRO A 169 6.73 -0.43 -20.05
CA PRO A 169 7.75 -1.39 -20.48
C PRO A 169 9.18 -1.00 -20.07
N ALA A 170 9.41 0.24 -19.63
CA ALA A 170 10.72 0.70 -19.18
C ALA A 170 10.99 0.35 -17.71
N ILE A 171 9.95 0.20 -16.88
CA ILE A 171 10.06 -0.19 -15.47
C ILE A 171 9.71 -1.67 -15.19
N THR A 172 9.35 -2.42 -16.24
CA THR A 172 8.93 -3.81 -16.14
C THR A 172 9.70 -4.70 -17.10
N ASP A 173 10.03 -5.91 -16.64
CA ASP A 173 10.60 -6.91 -17.52
C ASP A 173 9.52 -7.61 -18.36
N ARG A 174 9.95 -8.36 -19.38
CA ARG A 174 9.05 -9.04 -20.33
C ARG A 174 8.14 -10.07 -19.68
N TRP A 175 8.50 -10.60 -18.51
CA TRP A 175 7.71 -11.60 -17.80
C TRP A 175 6.52 -10.93 -17.10
N LEU A 176 6.76 -9.80 -16.40
CA LEU A 176 5.70 -9.01 -15.78
C LEU A 176 4.84 -8.23 -16.80
N ALA A 177 5.43 -7.79 -17.91
CA ALA A 177 4.74 -7.00 -18.93
C ALA A 177 3.55 -7.73 -19.59
N ARG A 178 3.44 -9.05 -19.45
CA ARG A 178 2.31 -9.85 -19.97
C ARG A 178 1.14 -9.96 -18.99
N ASP A 179 1.31 -9.51 -17.75
CA ASP A 179 0.24 -9.51 -16.75
C ASP A 179 -0.62 -8.25 -16.91
N GLY A 180 -1.69 -8.37 -17.71
CA GLY A 180 -2.59 -7.26 -18.01
C GLY A 180 -3.31 -6.67 -16.79
N GLN A 181 -3.36 -7.39 -15.66
CA GLN A 181 -3.92 -6.87 -14.42
C GLN A 181 -2.97 -5.83 -13.78
N LEU A 182 -1.66 -6.08 -13.84
CA LEU A 182 -0.62 -5.19 -13.30
C LEU A 182 -0.48 -3.93 -14.16
N GLU A 183 -0.58 -4.06 -15.48
CA GLU A 183 -0.58 -2.90 -16.37
C GLU A 183 -1.82 -2.00 -16.17
N ARG A 184 -3.00 -2.61 -15.94
CA ARG A 184 -4.23 -1.86 -15.64
C ARG A 184 -4.11 -1.08 -14.33
N TRP A 185 -3.43 -1.63 -13.33
CA TRP A 185 -3.21 -0.95 -12.05
C TRP A 185 -2.53 0.41 -12.20
N THR A 186 -1.48 0.45 -13.01
CA THR A 186 -0.69 1.67 -13.25
C THR A 186 -1.32 2.59 -14.29
N SER A 187 -2.21 2.05 -15.12
CA SER A 187 -2.93 2.81 -16.15
C SER A 187 -4.22 3.44 -15.64
N ALA A 188 -4.76 3.01 -14.49
CA ALA A 188 -5.96 3.60 -13.89
C ALA A 188 -5.80 5.11 -13.63
N TYR A 189 -4.57 5.57 -13.35
CA TYR A 189 -4.25 7.00 -13.14
C TYR A 189 -3.88 7.75 -14.43
N ARG A 190 -3.90 7.10 -15.61
CA ARG A 190 -3.76 7.81 -16.90
C ARG A 190 -5.00 8.64 -17.27
N ILE A 191 -6.13 8.46 -16.58
CA ILE A 191 -7.45 8.91 -17.04
C ILE A 191 -8.10 9.96 -16.12
N GLN A 192 -7.42 10.45 -15.08
CA GLN A 192 -7.95 11.57 -14.31
C GLN A 192 -7.35 12.89 -14.83
N PRO A 193 -8.16 13.75 -15.50
CA PRO A 193 -7.73 15.05 -16.01
C PRO A 193 -7.41 16.06 -14.89
#